data_AF-A0AAD3RF35-F1
#
_entry.id   AF-A0AAD3RF35-F1
#
_cell.length_a   1.000
_cell.length_b   1.000
_cell.length_c   1.000
_cell.angle_alpha   90.00
_cell.angle_beta   90.00
_cell.angle_gamma   90.00
#
_symmetry.space_group_name_H-M   'P 1'
#
loop_
_entity.id
_entity.type
_entity.pdbx_description
1 polymer ?
#
loop_
_entity_poly.entity_id
_entity_poly.type
_entity_poly.pdbx_seq_one_letter_code
_entity_poly.pdbx_strand_id
1 'polypeptide(L)'
;MEEVLSRADWERIQSSINQPEAKVYTRQEVVDSNLRRQFSLAEDKLLKARLIKQYEESQRRKQAKEERLNMLAAEEVELKRQDWQQAIDKANSKRFLQNGCVRKFNRALHMTHVQKENEALMEFNQERQRVAEERKRQSEEEMRSRLEEALRQEQEKAHQRQLYNQSVADYQMEQIKEKNQVREKERQQEEEERDRLRYLAELYAQELRNQAEEAAESKKTYLKYRLEDISSRKLLREEEAQKLNTVEKERQCVLSDIDEKLQQRKNFEAEKFRKRQIPIEIATDKLAVAKKEQAATTVQREEAKFTKEVAEQDAKEAKRSQKKQEDGAAMLKSICAHREAKIQEKEQQQKAKQKSSLDWLQAQRESSRLFREEQRHKAQRNRENNIKCQDLNVTSVAKKRSNDEQLKKEDHDAAVKDAERAAEREQQLQQYVQSELHHAAEGLRNVSHLLATSTGRHGYLLDGEENDYFCKNTGKPMPTFATNQTRFMKQYLERNGLQLSMMDMEPTRMPPLSRAAKPNLTAKELVGGRTEGSSCRAKGTKISVPALSTSQTSPSTQH
;
A
#
# COMPACT_ATOMS: atom_id res chain seq x y z
N MET A 1 -6.04 -112.11 67.07
CA MET A 1 -5.92 -110.89 66.24
C MET A 1 -6.82 -109.87 66.88
N GLU A 2 -6.31 -108.71 67.23
CA GLU A 2 -7.08 -107.62 67.84
C GLU A 2 -6.78 -106.35 67.03
N GLU A 3 -7.82 -105.77 66.44
CA GLU A 3 -7.77 -104.46 65.78
C GLU A 3 -8.57 -103.47 66.63
N VAL A 4 -8.01 -102.29 66.87
CA VAL A 4 -8.57 -101.30 67.80
C VAL A 4 -9.31 -100.21 67.02
N LEU A 5 -10.60 -100.01 67.33
CA LEU A 5 -11.44 -98.97 66.73
C LEU A 5 -11.01 -97.56 67.15
N SER A 6 -11.24 -96.58 66.26
CA SER A 6 -10.81 -95.20 66.44
C SER A 6 -11.79 -94.36 67.25
N ARG A 7 -11.25 -93.42 68.03
CA ARG A 7 -12.00 -92.53 68.93
C ARG A 7 -13.08 -91.68 68.23
N ALA A 8 -12.88 -91.34 66.96
CA ALA A 8 -13.76 -90.43 66.22
C ALA A 8 -15.20 -90.93 66.07
N ASP A 9 -15.40 -92.25 65.99
CA ASP A 9 -16.73 -92.85 65.79
C ASP A 9 -17.59 -92.80 67.06
N TRP A 10 -16.97 -92.67 68.24
CA TRP A 10 -17.68 -92.61 69.52
C TRP A 10 -18.32 -91.23 69.78
N GLU A 11 -17.64 -90.15 69.41
CA GLU A 11 -18.11 -88.78 69.65
C GLU A 11 -19.36 -88.45 68.79
N ARG A 12 -19.50 -89.07 67.60
CA ARG A 12 -20.69 -88.93 66.72
C ARG A 12 -21.98 -89.49 67.34
N ILE A 13 -21.89 -90.58 68.11
CA ILE A 13 -23.06 -91.22 68.72
C ILE A 13 -23.65 -90.31 69.81
N GLN A 14 -22.80 -89.73 70.66
CA GLN A 14 -23.20 -88.78 71.71
C GLN A 14 -24.02 -87.58 71.18
N SER A 15 -23.59 -86.98 70.07
CA SER A 15 -24.30 -85.83 69.48
C SER A 15 -25.72 -86.14 68.98
N SER A 16 -26.07 -87.41 68.78
CA SER A 16 -27.36 -87.82 68.20
C SER A 16 -28.51 -87.88 69.21
N ILE A 17 -28.22 -87.92 70.52
CA ILE A 17 -29.20 -88.27 71.56
C ILE A 17 -29.81 -87.03 72.25
N ASN A 18 -29.16 -85.86 72.15
CA ASN A 18 -29.43 -84.70 73.02
C ASN A 18 -30.19 -83.55 72.34
N GLN A 19 -31.35 -83.79 71.70
CA GLN A 19 -32.23 -82.73 71.17
C GLN A 19 -33.68 -82.84 71.70
N PRO A 20 -34.28 -81.74 72.23
CA PRO A 20 -35.65 -81.72 72.78
C PRO A 20 -36.72 -81.22 71.77
N GLU A 21 -37.99 -81.53 72.06
CA GLU A 21 -39.16 -81.33 71.15
C GLU A 21 -39.92 -79.99 71.32
N ALA A 22 -40.93 -79.74 70.46
CA ALA A 22 -41.55 -78.43 70.21
C ALA A 22 -43.07 -78.32 70.52
N LYS A 23 -43.63 -77.09 70.47
CA LYS A 23 -45.01 -76.72 70.88
C LYS A 23 -46.01 -76.56 69.71
N VAL A 24 -47.31 -76.52 70.03
CA VAL A 24 -48.47 -76.43 69.11
C VAL A 24 -49.37 -75.22 69.44
N TYR A 25 -50.14 -74.69 68.45
CA TYR A 25 -50.91 -73.43 68.49
C TYR A 25 -52.43 -73.58 68.24
N THR A 26 -53.22 -72.53 68.50
CA THR A 26 -54.70 -72.56 68.53
C THR A 26 -55.37 -72.06 67.23
N ARG A 27 -56.55 -72.61 66.89
CA ARG A 27 -57.27 -72.35 65.62
C ARG A 27 -57.53 -70.87 65.30
N GLN A 28 -57.87 -70.05 66.29
CA GLN A 28 -58.22 -68.64 66.07
C GLN A 28 -56.98 -67.78 65.80
N GLU A 29 -55.89 -68.03 66.55
CA GLU A 29 -54.56 -67.46 66.31
C GLU A 29 -54.05 -67.80 64.89
N VAL A 30 -54.34 -69.02 64.41
CA VAL A 30 -54.02 -69.44 63.04
C VAL A 30 -54.81 -68.66 61.98
N VAL A 31 -56.06 -68.28 62.23
CA VAL A 31 -56.85 -67.45 61.28
C VAL A 31 -56.30 -66.03 61.23
N ASP A 32 -56.07 -65.39 62.37
CA ASP A 32 -55.54 -64.01 62.41
C ASP A 32 -54.09 -63.94 61.90
N SER A 33 -53.28 -64.97 62.17
CA SER A 33 -51.94 -65.09 61.60
C SER A 33 -52.00 -65.26 60.08
N ASN A 34 -52.97 -66.02 59.54
CA ASN A 34 -53.16 -66.15 58.10
C ASN A 34 -53.68 -64.84 57.47
N LEU A 35 -54.58 -64.10 58.11
CA LEU A 35 -55.02 -62.78 57.63
C LEU A 35 -53.86 -61.78 57.62
N ARG A 36 -53.11 -61.66 58.72
CA ARG A 36 -51.89 -60.83 58.79
C ARG A 36 -50.87 -61.22 57.72
N ARG A 37 -50.69 -62.53 57.47
CA ARG A 37 -49.84 -63.06 56.40
C ARG A 37 -50.36 -62.70 55.00
N GLN A 38 -51.66 -62.73 54.75
CA GLN A 38 -52.24 -62.31 53.47
C GLN A 38 -52.12 -60.80 53.24
N PHE A 39 -52.36 -59.96 54.26
CA PHE A 39 -52.12 -58.52 54.18
C PHE A 39 -50.64 -58.21 53.95
N SER A 40 -49.73 -58.80 54.73
CA SER A 40 -48.29 -58.69 54.52
C SER A 40 -47.88 -59.13 53.12
N LEU A 41 -48.42 -60.24 52.58
CA LEU A 41 -48.17 -60.68 51.20
C LEU A 41 -48.76 -59.73 50.14
N ALA A 42 -49.82 -58.98 50.45
CA ALA A 42 -50.39 -57.97 49.56
C ALA A 42 -49.56 -56.67 49.55
N GLU A 43 -49.11 -56.23 50.73
CA GLU A 43 -48.16 -55.13 50.91
C GLU A 43 -46.82 -55.44 50.22
N ASP A 44 -46.30 -56.66 50.40
CA ASP A 44 -45.11 -57.17 49.70
C ASP A 44 -45.25 -57.06 48.18
N LYS A 45 -46.40 -57.48 47.63
CA LYS A 45 -46.70 -57.39 46.19
C LYS A 45 -46.77 -55.93 45.74
N LEU A 46 -47.38 -55.05 46.53
CA LEU A 46 -47.47 -53.61 46.24
C LEU A 46 -46.08 -52.94 46.25
N LEU A 47 -45.25 -53.26 47.25
CA LEU A 47 -43.87 -52.78 47.36
C LEU A 47 -43.00 -53.30 46.20
N LYS A 48 -43.09 -54.59 45.88
CA LYS A 48 -42.39 -55.19 44.73
C LYS A 48 -42.82 -54.54 43.40
N ALA A 49 -44.12 -54.32 43.19
CA ALA A 49 -44.62 -53.60 42.02
C ALA A 49 -44.15 -52.13 41.97
N ARG A 50 -44.01 -51.45 43.12
CA ARG A 50 -43.49 -50.09 43.22
C ARG A 50 -42.00 -50.01 42.86
N LEU A 51 -41.20 -50.96 43.37
CA LEU A 51 -39.77 -51.08 43.05
C LEU A 51 -39.54 -51.42 41.56
N ILE A 52 -40.33 -52.33 41.00
CA ILE A 52 -40.29 -52.65 39.55
C ILE A 52 -40.58 -51.40 38.72
N LYS A 53 -41.64 -50.64 39.03
CA LYS A 53 -41.95 -49.36 38.33
C LYS A 53 -40.82 -48.33 38.45
N GLN A 54 -40.24 -48.16 39.64
CA GLN A 54 -39.11 -47.24 39.85
C GLN A 54 -37.86 -47.68 39.07
N TYR A 55 -37.63 -48.99 38.93
CA TYR A 55 -36.54 -49.54 38.12
C TYR A 55 -36.80 -49.35 36.61
N GLU A 56 -38.00 -49.64 36.13
CA GLU A 56 -38.42 -49.38 34.74
C GLU A 56 -38.31 -47.90 34.37
N GLU A 57 -38.81 -46.99 35.22
CA GLU A 57 -38.64 -45.56 35.06
C GLU A 57 -37.15 -45.17 35.02
N SER A 58 -36.33 -45.75 35.87
CA SER A 58 -34.89 -45.48 35.92
C SER A 58 -34.17 -45.96 34.65
N GLN A 59 -34.59 -47.09 34.07
CA GLN A 59 -34.05 -47.57 32.79
C GLN A 59 -34.54 -46.71 31.61
N ARG A 60 -35.83 -46.34 31.55
CA ARG A 60 -36.34 -45.37 30.55
C ARG A 60 -35.62 -44.03 30.64
N ARG A 61 -35.30 -43.55 31.85
CA ARG A 61 -34.50 -42.32 32.08
C ARG A 61 -33.02 -42.46 31.71
N LYS A 62 -32.48 -43.68 31.56
CA LYS A 62 -31.14 -43.92 30.99
C LYS A 62 -31.20 -43.96 29.47
N GLN A 63 -32.12 -44.76 28.90
CA GLN A 63 -32.37 -44.83 27.46
C GLN A 63 -32.62 -43.44 26.87
N ALA A 64 -33.54 -42.66 27.44
CA ALA A 64 -33.81 -41.28 27.01
C ALA A 64 -32.68 -40.27 27.26
N LYS A 65 -31.62 -40.64 28.00
CA LYS A 65 -30.37 -39.86 28.09
C LYS A 65 -29.35 -40.32 27.05
N GLU A 66 -29.21 -41.62 26.86
CA GLU A 66 -28.34 -42.23 25.85
C GLU A 66 -28.79 -41.82 24.44
N GLU A 67 -30.10 -41.85 24.16
CA GLU A 67 -30.72 -41.30 22.94
C GLU A 67 -30.37 -39.82 22.72
N ARG A 68 -30.48 -38.98 23.78
CA ARG A 68 -30.12 -37.54 23.69
C ARG A 68 -28.63 -37.33 23.48
N LEU A 69 -27.77 -38.11 24.11
CA LEU A 69 -26.32 -38.05 23.90
C LEU A 69 -25.95 -38.51 22.49
N ASN A 70 -26.64 -39.52 21.94
CA ASN A 70 -26.45 -39.99 20.57
C ASN A 70 -26.91 -38.94 19.54
N MET A 71 -28.03 -38.25 19.80
CA MET A 71 -28.48 -37.11 18.97
C MET A 71 -27.46 -35.96 18.99
N LEU A 72 -27.01 -35.53 20.18
CA LEU A 72 -25.99 -34.48 20.32
C LEU A 72 -24.67 -34.88 19.66
N ALA A 73 -24.26 -36.15 19.75
CA ALA A 73 -23.07 -36.66 19.07
C ALA A 73 -23.21 -36.65 17.53
N ALA A 74 -24.40 -36.93 17.01
CA ALA A 74 -24.69 -36.81 15.58
C ALA A 74 -24.67 -35.34 15.12
N GLU A 75 -25.34 -34.44 15.85
CA GLU A 75 -25.34 -32.99 15.61
C GLU A 75 -23.91 -32.41 15.64
N GLU A 76 -23.08 -32.82 16.62
CA GLU A 76 -21.66 -32.45 16.67
C GLU A 76 -20.86 -32.94 15.45
N VAL A 77 -21.14 -34.15 14.95
CA VAL A 77 -20.46 -34.69 13.76
C VAL A 77 -20.89 -33.96 12.48
N GLU A 78 -22.18 -33.62 12.36
CA GLU A 78 -22.68 -32.82 11.24
C GLU A 78 -22.11 -31.40 11.27
N LEU A 79 -22.08 -30.73 12.43
CA LEU A 79 -21.48 -29.40 12.57
C LEU A 79 -19.99 -29.41 12.26
N LYS A 80 -19.22 -30.38 12.79
CA LYS A 80 -17.78 -30.53 12.46
C LYS A 80 -17.55 -30.80 10.97
N ARG A 81 -18.47 -31.53 10.30
CA ARG A 81 -18.44 -31.75 8.85
C ARG A 81 -18.74 -30.47 8.07
N GLN A 82 -19.71 -29.67 8.51
CA GLN A 82 -20.03 -28.36 7.91
C GLN A 82 -18.86 -27.38 8.07
N ASP A 83 -18.23 -27.31 9.25
CA ASP A 83 -17.03 -26.49 9.47
C ASP A 83 -15.86 -26.92 8.58
N TRP A 84 -15.63 -28.24 8.43
CA TRP A 84 -14.61 -28.76 7.52
C TRP A 84 -14.89 -28.42 6.06
N GLN A 85 -16.15 -28.57 5.62
CA GLN A 85 -16.56 -28.22 4.27
C GLN A 85 -16.37 -26.71 4.02
N GLN A 86 -16.84 -25.86 4.93
CA GLN A 86 -16.61 -24.42 4.88
C GLN A 86 -15.11 -24.06 4.88
N ALA A 87 -14.26 -24.79 5.62
CA ALA A 87 -12.81 -24.56 5.62
C ALA A 87 -12.17 -24.90 4.28
N ILE A 88 -12.58 -26.02 3.65
CA ILE A 88 -12.21 -26.42 2.29
C ILE A 88 -12.68 -25.34 1.29
N ASP A 89 -13.92 -24.91 1.35
CA ASP A 89 -14.50 -23.95 0.40
C ASP A 89 -13.88 -22.55 0.54
N LYS A 90 -13.56 -22.12 1.77
CA LYS A 90 -12.79 -20.89 2.06
C LYS A 90 -11.35 -20.99 1.55
N ALA A 91 -10.73 -22.18 1.58
CA ALA A 91 -9.40 -22.40 1.03
C ALA A 91 -9.40 -22.42 -0.51
N ASN A 92 -10.38 -23.11 -1.12
CA ASN A 92 -10.60 -23.16 -2.56
C ASN A 92 -10.88 -21.77 -3.14
N SER A 93 -11.78 -21.00 -2.52
CA SER A 93 -12.06 -19.61 -2.90
C SER A 93 -10.81 -18.73 -2.84
N LYS A 94 -9.97 -18.87 -1.80
CA LYS A 94 -8.69 -18.14 -1.70
C LYS A 94 -7.71 -18.55 -2.81
N ARG A 95 -7.59 -19.85 -3.10
CA ARG A 95 -6.73 -20.38 -4.17
C ARG A 95 -7.19 -19.90 -5.55
N PHE A 96 -8.50 -19.85 -5.80
CA PHE A 96 -9.09 -19.30 -7.01
C PHE A 96 -8.80 -17.80 -7.15
N LEU A 97 -9.04 -17.00 -6.11
CA LEU A 97 -8.73 -15.56 -6.11
C LEU A 97 -7.21 -15.25 -6.20
N GLN A 98 -6.36 -16.23 -5.85
CA GLN A 98 -4.90 -16.15 -6.07
C GLN A 98 -4.47 -16.55 -7.48
N ASN A 99 -5.36 -17.08 -8.33
CA ASN A 99 -5.01 -17.39 -9.72
C ASN A 99 -4.57 -16.13 -10.49
N GLY A 100 -3.58 -16.25 -11.37
CA GLY A 100 -3.03 -15.12 -12.11
C GLY A 100 -4.05 -14.46 -13.05
N CYS A 101 -4.89 -15.26 -13.69
CA CYS A 101 -5.94 -14.82 -14.61
C CYS A 101 -7.10 -14.15 -13.85
N VAL A 102 -7.54 -14.71 -12.72
CA VAL A 102 -8.54 -14.09 -11.83
C VAL A 102 -8.04 -12.73 -11.34
N ARG A 103 -6.80 -12.62 -10.83
CA ARG A 103 -6.24 -11.32 -10.38
C ARG A 103 -6.19 -10.28 -11.50
N LYS A 104 -5.86 -10.67 -12.74
CA LYS A 104 -5.87 -9.78 -13.92
C LYS A 104 -7.29 -9.31 -14.26
N PHE A 105 -8.27 -10.21 -14.26
CA PHE A 105 -9.67 -9.89 -14.55
C PHE A 105 -10.31 -9.02 -13.46
N ASN A 106 -10.08 -9.33 -12.18
CA ASN A 106 -10.60 -8.55 -11.06
C ASN A 106 -10.04 -7.13 -11.03
N ARG A 107 -8.79 -6.93 -11.47
CA ARG A 107 -8.24 -5.59 -11.70
C ARG A 107 -9.04 -4.82 -12.76
N ALA A 108 -9.46 -5.47 -13.85
CA ALA A 108 -10.31 -4.85 -14.87
C ALA A 108 -11.74 -4.57 -14.35
N LEU A 109 -12.32 -5.46 -13.54
CA LEU A 109 -13.58 -5.21 -12.84
C LEU A 109 -13.51 -3.94 -11.99
N HIS A 110 -12.50 -3.83 -11.11
CA HIS A 110 -12.27 -2.63 -10.31
C HIS A 110 -12.08 -1.36 -11.16
N MET A 111 -11.40 -1.44 -12.31
CA MET A 111 -11.31 -0.30 -13.23
C MET A 111 -12.68 0.13 -13.78
N THR A 112 -13.58 -0.80 -14.09
CA THR A 112 -14.96 -0.46 -14.54
C THR A 112 -15.84 0.11 -13.43
N HIS A 113 -15.64 -0.29 -12.17
CA HIS A 113 -16.28 0.37 -11.02
C HIS A 113 -15.81 1.81 -10.90
N VAL A 114 -14.50 2.04 -10.86
CA VAL A 114 -13.91 3.38 -10.75
C VAL A 114 -14.28 4.27 -11.95
N GLN A 115 -14.46 3.72 -13.16
CA GLN A 115 -15.01 4.47 -14.29
C GLN A 115 -16.45 4.96 -14.00
N LYS A 116 -17.34 4.08 -13.54
CA LYS A 116 -18.73 4.43 -13.22
C LYS A 116 -18.85 5.42 -12.05
N GLU A 117 -17.99 5.29 -11.04
CA GLU A 117 -17.89 6.24 -9.91
C GLU A 117 -17.41 7.62 -10.40
N ASN A 118 -16.41 7.67 -11.28
CA ASN A 118 -15.93 8.93 -11.86
C ASN A 118 -16.98 9.61 -12.76
N GLU A 119 -17.78 8.85 -13.52
CA GLU A 119 -18.91 9.39 -14.29
C GLU A 119 -19.91 10.10 -13.37
N ALA A 120 -20.39 9.42 -12.33
CA ALA A 120 -21.32 10.00 -11.35
C ALA A 120 -20.73 11.20 -10.59
N LEU A 121 -19.43 11.17 -10.26
CA LEU A 121 -18.74 12.31 -9.65
C LEU A 121 -18.61 13.49 -10.62
N MET A 122 -18.43 13.25 -11.92
CA MET A 122 -18.39 14.32 -12.93
C MET A 122 -19.77 14.96 -13.13
N GLU A 123 -20.84 14.16 -13.19
CA GLU A 123 -22.23 14.63 -13.24
C GLU A 123 -22.57 15.49 -12.00
N PHE A 124 -22.28 14.97 -10.80
CA PHE A 124 -22.46 15.72 -9.55
C PHE A 124 -21.67 17.03 -9.50
N ASN A 125 -20.44 17.04 -10.03
CA ASN A 125 -19.63 18.26 -10.10
C ASN A 125 -20.20 19.29 -11.10
N GLN A 126 -20.72 18.86 -12.25
CA GLN A 126 -21.38 19.74 -13.21
C GLN A 126 -22.66 20.35 -12.61
N GLU A 127 -23.48 19.56 -11.94
CA GLU A 127 -24.73 20.04 -11.33
C GLU A 127 -24.44 21.02 -10.17
N ARG A 128 -23.42 20.72 -9.35
CA ARG A 128 -22.90 21.64 -8.33
C ARG A 128 -22.38 22.96 -8.92
N GLN A 129 -21.82 22.94 -10.13
CA GLN A 129 -21.42 24.16 -10.85
C GLN A 129 -22.64 24.95 -11.36
N ARG A 130 -23.64 24.30 -11.97
CA ARG A 130 -24.88 24.94 -12.43
C ARG A 130 -25.59 25.68 -11.28
N VAL A 131 -25.84 25.00 -10.17
CA VAL A 131 -26.48 25.59 -8.97
C VAL A 131 -25.64 26.76 -8.40
N ALA A 132 -24.31 26.72 -8.52
CA ALA A 132 -23.45 27.83 -8.10
C ALA A 132 -23.47 29.02 -9.09
N GLU A 133 -23.67 28.80 -10.39
CA GLU A 133 -23.89 29.85 -11.37
C GLU A 133 -25.28 30.48 -11.27
N GLU A 134 -26.32 29.68 -11.06
CA GLU A 134 -27.69 30.17 -10.88
C GLU A 134 -27.81 31.08 -9.65
N ARG A 135 -27.21 30.69 -8.52
CA ARG A 135 -27.12 31.54 -7.32
C ARG A 135 -26.36 32.85 -7.57
N LYS A 136 -25.33 32.84 -8.44
CA LYS A 136 -24.64 34.07 -8.85
C LYS A 136 -25.57 34.96 -9.67
N ARG A 137 -26.23 34.42 -10.71
CA ARG A 137 -27.20 35.14 -11.54
C ARG A 137 -28.29 35.79 -10.68
N GLN A 138 -28.89 35.02 -9.77
CA GLN A 138 -29.88 35.52 -8.80
C GLN A 138 -29.31 36.69 -7.95
N SER A 139 -28.08 36.56 -7.42
CA SER A 139 -27.45 37.64 -6.64
C SER A 139 -27.11 38.88 -7.49
N GLU A 140 -26.77 38.72 -8.77
CA GLU A 140 -26.57 39.83 -9.70
C GLU A 140 -27.90 40.53 -10.06
N GLU A 141 -28.97 39.76 -10.26
CA GLU A 141 -30.33 40.25 -10.54
C GLU A 141 -30.92 41.00 -9.34
N GLU A 142 -30.75 40.49 -8.12
CA GLU A 142 -31.07 41.23 -6.88
C GLU A 142 -30.30 42.56 -6.81
N MET A 143 -28.99 42.55 -7.09
CA MET A 143 -28.17 43.75 -7.01
C MET A 143 -28.51 44.78 -8.09
N ARG A 144 -28.84 44.35 -9.32
CA ARG A 144 -29.37 45.22 -10.38
C ARG A 144 -30.71 45.84 -9.96
N SER A 145 -31.62 45.03 -9.42
CA SER A 145 -32.93 45.49 -8.95
C SER A 145 -32.80 46.57 -7.86
N ARG A 146 -31.92 46.35 -6.86
CA ARG A 146 -31.63 47.34 -5.80
C ARG A 146 -31.05 48.66 -6.35
N LEU A 147 -30.21 48.60 -7.40
CA LEU A 147 -29.67 49.79 -8.06
C LEU A 147 -30.74 50.55 -8.85
N GLU A 148 -31.64 49.84 -9.54
CA GLU A 148 -32.79 50.45 -10.23
C GLU A 148 -33.78 51.11 -9.25
N GLU A 149 -34.07 50.46 -8.11
CA GLU A 149 -34.89 51.02 -7.04
C GLU A 149 -34.26 52.28 -6.43
N ALA A 150 -32.95 52.24 -6.14
CA ALA A 150 -32.22 53.41 -5.64
C ALA A 150 -32.26 54.58 -6.64
N LEU A 151 -32.05 54.31 -7.93
CA LEU A 151 -32.12 55.31 -9.00
C LEU A 151 -33.52 55.94 -9.11
N ARG A 152 -34.60 55.15 -9.03
CA ARG A 152 -35.98 55.68 -9.00
C ARG A 152 -36.21 56.58 -7.80
N GLN A 153 -35.77 56.17 -6.60
CA GLN A 153 -35.90 57.00 -5.40
C GLN A 153 -35.10 58.31 -5.50
N GLU A 154 -33.94 58.33 -6.15
CA GLU A 154 -33.20 59.58 -6.39
C GLU A 154 -33.92 60.50 -7.38
N GLN A 155 -34.49 59.95 -8.46
CA GLN A 155 -35.31 60.71 -9.42
C GLN A 155 -36.56 61.31 -8.76
N GLU A 156 -37.27 60.54 -7.94
CA GLU A 156 -38.42 61.02 -7.16
C GLU A 156 -38.02 62.15 -6.19
N LYS A 157 -36.92 61.98 -5.44
CA LYS A 157 -36.40 63.02 -4.52
C LYS A 157 -35.94 64.27 -5.28
N ALA A 158 -35.38 64.13 -6.48
CA ALA A 158 -35.03 65.26 -7.33
C ALA A 158 -36.27 66.01 -7.83
N HIS A 159 -37.30 65.28 -8.28
CA HIS A 159 -38.58 65.87 -8.72
C HIS A 159 -39.31 66.58 -7.57
N GLN A 160 -39.34 65.99 -6.36
CA GLN A 160 -39.91 66.63 -5.17
C GLN A 160 -39.19 67.93 -4.81
N ARG A 161 -37.84 67.97 -4.91
CA ARG A 161 -37.05 69.20 -4.74
C ARG A 161 -37.35 70.26 -5.80
N GLN A 162 -37.57 69.86 -7.06
CA GLN A 162 -37.96 70.78 -8.12
C GLN A 162 -39.31 71.43 -7.84
N LEU A 163 -40.34 70.64 -7.48
CA LEU A 163 -41.67 71.15 -7.11
C LEU A 163 -41.62 72.08 -5.89
N TYR A 164 -40.83 71.73 -4.87
CA TYR A 164 -40.65 72.59 -3.69
C TYR A 164 -39.95 73.91 -4.03
N ASN A 165 -38.90 73.88 -4.85
CA ASN A 165 -38.21 75.09 -5.28
C ASN A 165 -39.10 75.99 -6.15
N GLN A 166 -40.00 75.41 -6.96
CA GLN A 166 -41.01 76.15 -7.72
C GLN A 166 -41.99 76.86 -6.79
N SER A 167 -42.62 76.16 -5.84
CA SER A 167 -43.59 76.78 -4.93
C SER A 167 -42.97 77.84 -4.01
N VAL A 168 -41.69 77.69 -3.61
CA VAL A 168 -40.94 78.74 -2.90
C VAL A 168 -40.69 79.96 -3.79
N ALA A 169 -40.36 79.76 -5.08
CA ALA A 169 -40.16 80.87 -6.02
C ALA A 169 -41.47 81.60 -6.33
N ASP A 170 -42.58 80.89 -6.49
CA ASP A 170 -43.92 81.47 -6.68
C ASP A 170 -44.34 82.29 -5.46
N TYR A 171 -44.15 81.77 -4.24
CA TYR A 171 -44.43 82.51 -3.00
C TYR A 171 -43.57 83.78 -2.87
N GLN A 172 -42.28 83.73 -3.23
CA GLN A 172 -41.43 84.92 -3.27
C GLN A 172 -41.89 85.94 -4.33
N MET A 173 -42.37 85.45 -5.47
CA MET A 173 -42.96 86.30 -6.52
C MET A 173 -44.24 87.00 -6.04
N GLU A 174 -45.05 86.35 -5.20
CA GLU A 174 -46.22 86.96 -4.56
C GLU A 174 -45.83 88.03 -3.53
N GLN A 175 -44.88 87.75 -2.63
CA GLN A 175 -44.37 88.78 -1.71
C GLN A 175 -43.81 90.02 -2.43
N ILE A 176 -43.16 89.84 -3.59
CA ILE A 176 -42.66 90.95 -4.42
C ILE A 176 -43.83 91.75 -5.02
N LYS A 177 -44.89 91.09 -5.49
CA LYS A 177 -46.11 91.76 -5.99
C LYS A 177 -46.78 92.56 -4.88
N GLU A 178 -46.97 91.98 -3.69
CA GLU A 178 -47.56 92.68 -2.54
C GLU A 178 -46.75 93.91 -2.14
N LYS A 179 -45.42 93.77 -2.00
CA LYS A 179 -44.53 94.88 -1.67
C LYS A 179 -44.56 96.00 -2.72
N ASN A 180 -44.72 95.66 -3.99
CA ASN A 180 -44.88 96.66 -5.05
C ASN A 180 -46.26 97.34 -5.01
N GLN A 181 -47.34 96.64 -4.65
CA GLN A 181 -48.65 97.25 -4.42
C GLN A 181 -48.68 98.18 -3.21
N VAL A 182 -47.94 97.86 -2.14
CA VAL A 182 -47.77 98.78 -0.99
C VAL A 182 -47.05 100.06 -1.44
N ARG A 183 -45.95 99.93 -2.17
CA ARG A 183 -45.21 101.07 -2.77
C ARG A 183 -46.01 101.90 -3.77
N GLU A 184 -47.02 101.32 -4.42
CA GLU A 184 -47.94 102.07 -5.27
C GLU A 184 -48.86 102.97 -4.42
N LYS A 185 -49.40 102.42 -3.34
CA LYS A 185 -50.27 103.15 -2.39
C LYS A 185 -49.49 104.23 -1.64
N GLU A 186 -48.25 103.95 -1.23
CA GLU A 186 -47.34 104.93 -0.62
C GLU A 186 -47.11 106.13 -1.57
N ARG A 187 -46.85 105.87 -2.86
CA ARG A 187 -46.68 106.94 -3.86
C ARG A 187 -47.96 107.74 -4.12
N GLN A 188 -49.12 107.08 -4.17
CA GLN A 188 -50.41 107.77 -4.30
C GLN A 188 -50.71 108.66 -3.08
N GLN A 189 -50.36 108.20 -1.87
CA GLN A 189 -50.47 109.01 -0.65
C GLN A 189 -49.50 110.19 -0.64
N GLU A 190 -48.25 110.02 -1.08
CA GLU A 190 -47.32 111.14 -1.26
C GLU A 190 -47.84 112.18 -2.27
N GLU A 191 -48.48 111.75 -3.36
CA GLU A 191 -49.07 112.67 -4.35
C GLU A 191 -50.27 113.45 -3.76
N GLU A 192 -51.19 112.77 -3.05
CA GLU A 192 -52.27 113.44 -2.32
C GLU A 192 -51.76 114.42 -1.26
N GLU A 193 -50.73 114.07 -0.50
CA GLU A 193 -50.15 114.95 0.52
C GLU A 193 -49.46 116.18 -0.11
N ARG A 194 -48.74 116.00 -1.22
CA ARG A 194 -48.15 117.11 -1.98
C ARG A 194 -49.22 118.07 -2.50
N ASP A 195 -50.38 117.57 -2.95
CA ASP A 195 -51.48 118.41 -3.41
C ASP A 195 -52.17 119.17 -2.28
N ARG A 196 -52.39 118.51 -1.13
CA ARG A 196 -52.90 119.18 0.09
C ARG A 196 -51.93 120.28 0.56
N LEU A 197 -50.63 120.04 0.51
CA LEU A 197 -49.60 121.04 0.84
C LEU A 197 -49.56 122.20 -0.16
N ARG A 198 -49.71 121.93 -1.46
CA ARG A 198 -49.84 122.99 -2.50
C ARG A 198 -51.03 123.90 -2.22
N TYR A 199 -52.21 123.31 -2.00
CA TYR A 199 -53.44 124.05 -1.69
C TYR A 199 -53.32 124.92 -0.43
N LEU A 200 -52.73 124.40 0.65
CA LEU A 200 -52.48 125.16 1.88
C LEU A 200 -51.50 126.33 1.68
N ALA A 201 -50.45 126.13 0.86
CA ALA A 201 -49.49 127.19 0.54
C ALA A 201 -50.11 128.31 -0.31
N GLU A 202 -51.00 127.97 -1.26
CA GLU A 202 -51.76 128.95 -2.04
C GLU A 202 -52.72 129.77 -1.16
N LEU A 203 -53.43 129.11 -0.24
CA LEU A 203 -54.33 129.78 0.71
C LEU A 203 -53.57 130.77 1.62
N TYR A 204 -52.44 130.34 2.21
CA TYR A 204 -51.61 131.21 3.04
C TYR A 204 -51.00 132.38 2.26
N ALA A 205 -50.62 132.16 1.00
CA ALA A 205 -50.17 133.24 0.12
C ALA A 205 -51.28 134.24 -0.25
N GLN A 206 -52.55 133.83 -0.19
CA GLN A 206 -53.70 134.72 -0.34
C GLN A 206 -53.97 135.52 0.94
N GLU A 207 -53.93 134.89 2.12
CA GLU A 207 -54.05 135.59 3.42
C GLU A 207 -52.99 136.68 3.59
N LEU A 208 -51.73 136.39 3.21
CA LEU A 208 -50.64 137.36 3.22
C LEU A 208 -50.89 138.59 2.32
N ARG A 209 -51.59 138.43 1.19
CA ARG A 209 -51.97 139.55 0.32
C ARG A 209 -53.03 140.43 0.98
N ASN A 210 -54.07 139.82 1.53
CA ASN A 210 -55.14 140.53 2.22
C ASN A 210 -54.59 141.36 3.40
N GLN A 211 -53.72 140.77 4.23
CA GLN A 211 -53.04 141.46 5.33
C GLN A 211 -52.15 142.63 4.85
N ALA A 212 -51.50 142.50 3.70
CA ALA A 212 -50.69 143.57 3.11
C ALA A 212 -51.55 144.75 2.61
N GLU A 213 -52.77 144.47 2.12
CA GLU A 213 -53.73 145.50 1.71
C GLU A 213 -54.30 146.25 2.92
N GLU A 214 -54.75 145.54 3.97
CA GLU A 214 -55.16 146.14 5.26
C GLU A 214 -54.05 147.00 5.89
N ALA A 215 -52.80 146.52 5.83
CA ALA A 215 -51.61 147.25 6.28
C ALA A 215 -51.25 148.47 5.39
N ALA A 216 -51.78 148.56 4.17
CA ALA A 216 -51.65 149.73 3.30
C ALA A 216 -52.76 150.76 3.55
N GLU A 217 -53.98 150.31 3.82
CA GLU A 217 -55.12 151.19 4.16
C GLU A 217 -54.92 151.90 5.50
N SER A 218 -54.51 151.16 6.53
CA SER A 218 -54.18 151.70 7.86
C SER A 218 -53.02 152.70 7.84
N LYS A 219 -52.06 152.55 6.92
CA LYS A 219 -51.01 153.57 6.69
C LYS A 219 -51.57 154.86 6.07
N LYS A 220 -52.53 154.77 5.14
CA LYS A 220 -53.19 155.95 4.56
C LYS A 220 -53.98 156.74 5.60
N THR A 221 -54.67 156.08 6.53
CA THR A 221 -55.41 156.77 7.61
C THR A 221 -54.47 157.37 8.65
N TYR A 222 -53.41 156.66 9.07
CA TYR A 222 -52.38 157.18 9.96
C TYR A 222 -51.69 158.45 9.41
N LEU A 223 -51.36 158.47 8.11
CA LEU A 223 -50.69 159.62 7.49
C LEU A 223 -51.53 160.90 7.50
N LYS A 224 -52.86 160.81 7.38
CA LYS A 224 -53.75 161.97 7.57
C LYS A 224 -53.64 162.54 8.99
N TYR A 225 -53.82 161.67 9.99
CA TYR A 225 -53.72 162.03 11.41
C TYR A 225 -52.35 162.61 11.79
N ARG A 226 -51.27 162.11 11.17
CA ARG A 226 -49.90 162.55 11.47
C ARG A 226 -49.58 163.93 10.90
N LEU A 227 -50.24 164.37 9.84
CA LEU A 227 -50.11 165.74 9.32
C LEU A 227 -50.74 166.77 10.27
N GLU A 228 -51.85 166.39 10.94
CA GLU A 228 -52.54 167.21 11.95
C GLU A 228 -51.75 167.28 13.28
N ASP A 229 -50.96 166.25 13.59
CA ASP A 229 -50.04 166.21 14.74
C ASP A 229 -48.72 166.99 14.48
N ILE A 230 -48.19 166.99 13.25
CA ILE A 230 -46.94 167.69 12.90
C ILE A 230 -47.10 169.20 12.85
N SER A 231 -48.26 169.73 12.44
CA SER A 231 -48.58 171.15 12.57
C SER A 231 -48.57 171.61 14.04
N SER A 232 -49.03 170.74 14.94
CA SER A 232 -49.12 171.00 16.38
C SER A 232 -47.75 170.95 17.08
N ARG A 233 -46.90 169.96 16.79
CA ARG A 233 -45.63 169.75 17.54
C ARG A 233 -44.47 170.68 17.20
N LYS A 234 -44.56 171.49 16.15
CA LYS A 234 -43.52 172.51 15.85
C LYS A 234 -43.43 173.60 16.93
N LEU A 235 -44.48 173.78 17.74
CA LEU A 235 -44.57 174.77 18.81
C LEU A 235 -43.75 174.42 20.08
N LEU A 236 -43.02 173.29 20.13
CA LEU A 236 -42.68 172.64 21.41
C LEU A 236 -41.24 172.09 21.57
N ARG A 237 -40.34 172.19 20.57
CA ARG A 237 -39.10 171.37 20.57
C ARG A 237 -37.78 172.12 20.40
N GLU A 238 -37.69 173.34 20.90
CA GLU A 238 -36.48 174.17 20.80
C GLU A 238 -35.70 174.23 22.13
N GLU A 239 -35.82 173.19 22.98
CA GLU A 239 -35.43 173.21 24.42
C GLU A 239 -34.44 172.08 24.88
N GLU A 240 -33.84 171.25 23.99
CA GLU A 240 -33.15 169.96 24.32
C GLU A 240 -31.61 169.99 24.64
N ALA A 241 -31.02 168.90 25.22
CA ALA A 241 -29.61 168.82 25.71
C ALA A 241 -28.93 167.40 25.67
N GLN A 242 -27.61 167.29 25.96
CA GLN A 242 -26.72 166.09 25.75
C GLN A 242 -25.74 165.79 26.94
N LYS A 243 -25.15 164.56 27.08
CA LYS A 243 -24.38 164.13 28.31
C LYS A 243 -23.05 163.28 28.25
N LEU A 244 -23.03 161.93 28.11
CA LEU A 244 -21.95 161.01 28.66
C LEU A 244 -21.18 160.09 27.66
N ASN A 245 -19.97 159.54 27.99
CA ASN A 245 -19.24 158.45 27.24
C ASN A 245 -17.96 157.77 27.90
N THR A 246 -17.54 156.52 27.48
CA THR A 246 -16.16 155.80 27.46
C THR A 246 -15.95 154.32 28.04
N VAL A 247 -14.80 153.63 27.70
CA VAL A 247 -14.05 152.43 28.33
C VAL A 247 -14.12 150.96 27.70
N GLU A 248 -13.02 150.14 27.66
CA GLU A 248 -12.93 148.72 27.10
C GLU A 248 -11.63 147.79 27.32
N LYS A 249 -11.71 146.43 27.04
CA LYS A 249 -10.72 145.36 26.57
C LYS A 249 -9.60 144.61 27.41
N GLU A 250 -9.31 143.28 27.16
CA GLU A 250 -8.09 142.44 27.61
C GLU A 250 -7.94 140.92 27.09
N ARG A 251 -6.69 140.32 27.10
CA ARG A 251 -6.15 138.92 27.45
C ARG A 251 -6.16 137.58 26.60
N GLN A 252 -5.03 136.78 26.55
CA GLN A 252 -4.89 135.27 26.29
C GLN A 252 -3.43 134.61 26.22
N CYS A 253 -3.20 133.25 26.34
CA CYS A 253 -1.90 132.46 26.10
C CYS A 253 -1.97 130.85 26.23
N VAL A 254 -0.86 130.04 26.02
CA VAL A 254 -0.37 128.79 26.79
C VAL A 254 0.55 127.62 26.17
N LEU A 255 0.09 126.46 25.60
CA LEU A 255 0.63 125.03 25.75
C LEU A 255 1.87 124.40 24.93
N SER A 256 2.25 123.10 25.15
CA SER A 256 3.39 122.28 24.54
C SER A 256 3.32 120.68 24.67
N ASP A 257 4.30 119.85 24.19
CA ASP A 257 4.23 118.36 23.84
C ASP A 257 5.42 117.36 24.27
N ILE A 258 5.59 116.10 23.72
CA ILE A 258 6.32 114.89 24.33
C ILE A 258 7.44 114.02 23.55
N ASP A 259 7.40 112.64 23.43
CA ASP A 259 8.54 111.65 23.17
C ASP A 259 8.22 110.44 22.17
N GLU A 260 9.13 109.45 21.92
CA GLU A 260 9.33 108.75 20.60
C GLU A 260 9.82 107.24 20.55
N LYS A 261 9.98 106.49 21.66
CA LYS A 261 11.06 105.44 21.79
C LYS A 261 10.89 103.90 21.50
N LEU A 262 9.82 103.36 20.90
CA LEU A 262 9.44 101.93 21.14
C LEU A 262 10.04 100.77 20.26
N GLN A 263 10.53 100.95 19.03
CA GLN A 263 10.43 99.89 17.99
C GLN A 263 11.50 98.75 17.88
N GLN A 264 12.65 98.78 18.57
CA GLN A 264 13.85 98.00 18.13
C GLN A 264 13.99 96.52 18.63
N ARG A 265 12.96 95.66 18.61
CA ARG A 265 13.08 94.28 19.18
C ARG A 265 12.66 93.10 18.27
N LYS A 266 13.65 92.51 17.59
CA LYS A 266 13.87 91.05 17.32
C LYS A 266 12.70 90.28 16.65
N ASN A 267 12.78 89.81 15.41
CA ASN A 267 13.89 89.65 14.46
C ASN A 267 15.06 88.77 14.96
N PHE A 268 14.81 87.59 15.55
CA PHE A 268 15.90 86.67 15.95
C PHE A 268 15.61 85.14 15.92
N GLU A 269 14.42 84.65 15.54
CA GLU A 269 14.03 83.23 15.72
C GLU A 269 13.64 82.50 14.42
N ALA A 270 14.55 82.45 13.43
CA ALA A 270 14.25 81.92 12.08
C ALA A 270 15.08 80.70 11.61
N GLU A 271 16.03 80.17 12.40
CA GLU A 271 17.21 79.49 11.81
C GLU A 271 17.64 78.14 12.44
N LYS A 272 16.76 77.14 12.66
CA LYS A 272 17.21 75.83 13.24
C LYS A 272 16.75 74.48 12.68
N PHE A 273 15.65 74.35 11.93
CA PHE A 273 15.10 73.01 11.60
C PHE A 273 15.09 72.62 10.10
N ARG A 274 16.27 72.67 9.47
CA ARG A 274 16.61 71.90 8.26
C ARG A 274 17.79 70.95 8.54
N LYS A 275 17.53 69.65 8.81
CA LYS A 275 18.45 68.49 8.64
C LYS A 275 17.82 67.17 9.15
N ARG A 276 18.23 66.03 8.57
CA ARG A 276 17.74 64.62 8.71
C ARG A 276 16.54 64.31 7.76
N GLN A 277 16.74 63.72 6.57
CA GLN A 277 17.01 62.28 6.25
C GLN A 277 15.79 61.37 6.50
N ILE A 278 15.25 60.55 5.57
CA ILE A 278 15.70 59.98 4.27
C ILE A 278 17.03 59.21 4.39
N PRO A 279 17.09 57.85 4.25
CA PRO A 279 16.27 57.02 3.33
C PRO A 279 15.64 55.74 3.94
N ILE A 280 14.64 55.17 3.25
CA ILE A 280 14.13 53.79 3.46
C ILE A 280 13.83 53.17 2.08
N GLU A 281 14.82 52.62 1.38
CA GLU A 281 14.58 52.04 0.02
C GLU A 281 15.65 51.04 -0.48
N ILE A 282 16.55 50.54 0.38
CA ILE A 282 17.66 49.66 -0.04
C ILE A 282 17.82 48.49 0.96
N ALA A 283 16.99 47.45 0.86
CA ALA A 283 17.12 46.27 1.72
C ALA A 283 16.53 44.93 1.21
N THR A 284 15.42 44.91 0.44
CA THR A 284 14.53 43.73 0.42
C THR A 284 14.10 43.21 -0.96
N ASP A 285 14.96 43.17 -1.99
CA ASP A 285 14.50 42.78 -3.35
C ASP A 285 15.47 41.93 -4.21
N LYS A 286 16.39 41.17 -3.60
CA LYS A 286 17.30 40.24 -4.32
C LYS A 286 17.51 38.89 -3.64
N LEU A 287 16.41 38.15 -3.41
CA LEU A 287 16.46 36.76 -2.91
C LEU A 287 15.43 35.82 -3.58
N ALA A 288 15.16 36.03 -4.88
CA ALA A 288 14.01 35.44 -5.58
C ALA A 288 14.35 34.68 -6.90
N VAL A 289 15.60 34.26 -7.13
CA VAL A 289 16.01 33.58 -8.39
C VAL A 289 16.87 32.33 -8.12
N ALA A 290 16.37 31.41 -7.27
CA ALA A 290 17.12 30.21 -6.87
C ALA A 290 16.26 28.92 -6.72
N LYS A 291 15.25 28.72 -7.57
CA LYS A 291 14.61 27.40 -7.78
C LYS A 291 14.26 27.16 -9.25
N LYS A 292 15.03 26.26 -9.88
CA LYS A 292 14.82 25.49 -11.12
C LYS A 292 16.15 24.77 -11.40
N GLU A 293 16.44 23.65 -10.73
CA GLU A 293 15.95 22.28 -11.01
C GLU A 293 16.76 21.55 -12.09
N GLN A 294 17.32 20.39 -11.67
CA GLN A 294 17.63 19.18 -12.44
C GLN A 294 18.48 19.24 -13.74
N ALA A 295 19.59 18.51 -13.74
CA ALA A 295 20.01 17.67 -14.88
C ALA A 295 20.85 16.45 -14.43
N ALA A 296 20.71 15.35 -15.19
CA ALA A 296 21.47 14.09 -15.29
C ALA A 296 22.73 13.87 -14.39
N THR A 297 22.91 12.76 -13.64
CA THR A 297 22.85 11.30 -13.93
C THR A 297 24.00 10.72 -14.79
N THR A 298 24.31 9.43 -14.55
CA THR A 298 25.21 8.50 -15.30
C THR A 298 26.74 8.52 -14.99
N VAL A 299 27.51 7.40 -15.04
CA VAL A 299 27.26 6.00 -14.59
C VAL A 299 28.56 5.13 -14.55
N GLN A 300 28.78 4.37 -13.45
CA GLN A 300 29.53 3.08 -13.32
C GLN A 300 31.04 2.96 -13.69
N ARG A 301 31.57 1.73 -13.46
CA ARG A 301 32.84 1.09 -13.93
C ARG A 301 34.15 1.50 -13.20
N GLU A 302 35.12 0.63 -12.87
CA GLU A 302 35.36 -0.85 -12.93
C GLU A 302 35.92 -1.32 -11.56
N GLU A 303 35.66 -2.50 -11.00
CA GLU A 303 35.94 -3.90 -11.42
C GLU A 303 37.43 -4.28 -11.56
N ALA A 304 37.98 -4.96 -10.54
CA ALA A 304 39.35 -5.50 -10.56
C ALA A 304 39.41 -6.93 -9.97
N LYS A 305 39.88 -7.92 -10.77
CA LYS A 305 40.09 -9.32 -10.35
C LYS A 305 41.25 -10.02 -11.12
N PHE A 306 42.26 -10.46 -10.36
CA PHE A 306 42.94 -11.79 -10.41
C PHE A 306 43.66 -12.35 -11.67
N THR A 307 44.80 -13.02 -11.41
CA THR A 307 45.61 -13.95 -12.27
C THR A 307 46.38 -13.32 -13.45
N LYS A 308 47.60 -13.77 -13.80
CA LYS A 308 48.29 -15.10 -13.77
C LYS A 308 49.73 -14.99 -13.19
N GLU A 309 50.43 -15.99 -12.63
CA GLU A 309 50.61 -17.45 -12.85
C GLU A 309 51.84 -17.80 -13.75
N VAL A 310 52.60 -18.83 -13.34
CA VAL A 310 53.75 -19.51 -13.99
C VAL A 310 55.11 -18.76 -14.06
N ALA A 311 56.11 -19.24 -13.31
CA ALA A 311 57.40 -19.76 -13.85
C ALA A 311 58.45 -20.11 -12.75
N GLU A 312 58.59 -21.39 -12.36
CA GLU A 312 59.86 -21.97 -11.85
C GLU A 312 59.78 -23.51 -11.73
N GLN A 313 60.84 -24.23 -12.13
CA GLN A 313 60.89 -25.71 -12.10
C GLN A 313 62.34 -26.28 -12.12
N ASP A 314 62.61 -27.28 -11.28
CA ASP A 314 63.65 -28.35 -11.31
C ASP A 314 65.17 -28.05 -11.49
N ALA A 315 66.03 -28.69 -10.63
CA ALA A 315 66.92 -29.84 -11.02
C ALA A 315 68.01 -30.27 -9.97
N LYS A 316 68.48 -31.55 -10.05
CA LYS A 316 69.74 -32.19 -9.53
C LYS A 316 69.88 -32.63 -8.03
N GLU A 317 70.73 -33.60 -7.60
CA GLU A 317 71.05 -34.99 -8.09
C GLU A 317 71.97 -35.87 -7.16
N ALA A 318 71.75 -37.22 -7.17
CA ALA A 318 72.63 -38.44 -7.01
C ALA A 318 73.85 -38.64 -6.01
N LYS A 319 74.01 -39.89 -5.44
CA LYS A 319 75.29 -40.64 -5.10
C LYS A 319 75.11 -42.05 -4.40
N ARG A 320 76.03 -43.05 -4.55
CA ARG A 320 76.03 -44.42 -3.87
C ARG A 320 77.28 -45.37 -4.11
N SER A 321 77.47 -46.43 -3.26
CA SER A 321 78.09 -47.82 -3.48
C SER A 321 79.55 -48.26 -3.05
N GLN A 322 79.76 -49.53 -2.54
CA GLN A 322 80.95 -50.49 -2.58
C GLN A 322 81.00 -51.64 -1.47
N LYS A 323 81.41 -52.93 -1.76
CA LYS A 323 82.02 -54.05 -0.89
C LYS A 323 81.77 -55.56 -1.32
N LYS A 324 82.71 -56.54 -1.13
CA LYS A 324 82.58 -58.06 -0.84
C LYS A 324 83.72 -59.02 -1.38
N GLN A 325 84.14 -60.11 -0.66
CA GLN A 325 84.51 -61.50 -1.14
C GLN A 325 84.79 -62.59 -0.02
N GLU A 326 85.61 -63.66 -0.24
CA GLU A 326 86.04 -64.81 0.67
C GLU A 326 85.07 -66.06 0.85
N ASP A 327 85.38 -67.35 1.21
CA ASP A 327 86.57 -68.31 1.30
C ASP A 327 86.10 -69.83 1.57
N GLY A 328 86.95 -70.92 1.64
CA GLY A 328 86.54 -72.32 2.05
C GLY A 328 87.53 -73.57 1.99
N ALA A 329 87.17 -74.73 2.60
CA ALA A 329 88.09 -75.88 2.96
C ALA A 329 87.63 -77.37 2.68
N ALA A 330 88.32 -78.42 3.25
CA ALA A 330 88.33 -79.85 2.79
C ALA A 330 88.14 -81.01 3.86
N MET A 331 88.22 -82.33 3.49
CA MET A 331 87.21 -83.33 3.96
C MET A 331 87.50 -84.89 4.11
N LEU A 332 88.65 -85.49 3.76
CA LEU A 332 88.63 -86.78 3.00
C LEU A 332 88.68 -88.21 3.64
N LYS A 333 88.98 -88.49 4.93
CA LYS A 333 89.27 -89.90 5.36
C LYS A 333 88.08 -90.80 5.78
N SER A 334 86.87 -90.28 5.92
CA SER A 334 85.68 -90.99 6.46
C SER A 334 85.02 -92.05 5.53
N ILE A 335 85.78 -92.66 4.60
CA ILE A 335 85.23 -93.11 3.31
C ILE A 335 85.18 -94.65 3.10
N CYS A 336 85.99 -95.46 3.80
CA CYS A 336 86.18 -96.88 3.41
C CYS A 336 85.29 -97.92 4.12
N ALA A 337 85.25 -98.00 5.45
CA ALA A 337 84.32 -98.92 6.15
C ALA A 337 82.84 -98.60 5.84
N HIS A 338 82.57 -97.33 5.51
CA HIS A 338 81.32 -96.81 4.94
C HIS A 338 80.95 -97.39 3.54
N ARG A 339 81.68 -98.38 3.00
CA ARG A 339 81.39 -99.00 1.69
C ARG A 339 80.63 -100.31 1.77
N GLU A 340 80.99 -101.21 2.69
CA GLU A 340 80.45 -102.59 2.70
C GLU A 340 79.12 -102.73 3.43
N ALA A 341 78.98 -102.14 4.61
CA ALA A 341 77.67 -101.98 5.27
C ALA A 341 76.68 -101.29 4.30
N LYS A 342 77.18 -100.27 3.59
CA LYS A 342 76.47 -99.52 2.53
C LYS A 342 76.19 -100.33 1.25
N ILE A 343 76.59 -101.60 1.13
CA ILE A 343 76.16 -102.51 0.06
C ILE A 343 74.93 -103.32 0.49
N GLN A 344 74.94 -103.95 1.66
CA GLN A 344 73.76 -104.65 2.19
C GLN A 344 72.62 -103.67 2.49
N GLU A 345 72.95 -102.51 3.08
CA GLU A 345 72.03 -101.39 3.26
C GLU A 345 71.45 -100.94 1.92
N LYS A 346 72.27 -100.82 0.85
CA LYS A 346 71.78 -100.48 -0.50
C LYS A 346 70.78 -101.50 -1.04
N GLU A 347 70.96 -102.79 -0.80
CA GLU A 347 70.05 -103.82 -1.33
C GLU A 347 68.70 -103.82 -0.61
N GLN A 348 68.70 -103.72 0.72
CA GLN A 348 67.47 -103.54 1.50
C GLN A 348 66.80 -102.20 1.14
N GLN A 349 67.57 -101.12 1.03
CA GLN A 349 67.10 -99.84 0.51
C GLN A 349 66.54 -99.97 -0.92
N GLN A 350 67.11 -100.79 -1.81
CA GLN A 350 66.60 -100.96 -3.18
C GLN A 350 65.24 -101.66 -3.16
N LYS A 351 65.08 -102.74 -2.38
CA LYS A 351 63.79 -103.43 -2.20
C LYS A 351 62.74 -102.52 -1.55
N ALA A 352 63.13 -101.70 -0.57
CA ALA A 352 62.27 -100.68 0.02
C ALA A 352 61.92 -99.55 -0.96
N LYS A 353 62.87 -99.05 -1.75
CA LYS A 353 62.67 -98.04 -2.81
C LYS A 353 61.78 -98.56 -3.94
N GLN A 354 61.87 -99.84 -4.29
CA GLN A 354 60.98 -100.46 -5.28
C GLN A 354 59.54 -100.50 -4.78
N LYS A 355 59.30 -100.97 -3.54
CA LYS A 355 57.96 -100.93 -2.92
C LYS A 355 57.45 -99.49 -2.80
N SER A 356 58.22 -98.61 -2.17
CA SER A 356 57.89 -97.19 -2.02
C SER A 356 57.66 -96.48 -3.37
N SER A 357 58.33 -96.88 -4.45
CA SER A 357 58.08 -96.35 -5.80
C SER A 357 56.79 -96.89 -6.42
N LEU A 358 56.36 -98.12 -6.11
CA LEU A 358 55.06 -98.66 -6.52
C LEU A 358 53.93 -98.00 -5.72
N ASP A 359 54.10 -97.89 -4.39
CA ASP A 359 53.17 -97.23 -3.49
C ASP A 359 53.01 -95.74 -3.88
N TRP A 360 54.11 -95.05 -4.20
CA TRP A 360 54.10 -93.69 -4.73
C TRP A 360 53.42 -93.59 -6.09
N LEU A 361 53.69 -94.53 -7.04
CA LEU A 361 53.00 -94.57 -8.32
C LEU A 361 51.49 -94.81 -8.17
N GLN A 362 51.06 -95.61 -7.19
CA GLN A 362 49.66 -95.82 -6.87
C GLN A 362 49.03 -94.55 -6.26
N ALA A 363 49.65 -93.96 -5.23
CA ALA A 363 49.20 -92.71 -4.64
C ALA A 363 49.16 -91.56 -5.67
N GLN A 364 50.10 -91.52 -6.62
CA GLN A 364 50.12 -90.56 -7.73
C GLN A 364 48.98 -90.79 -8.72
N ARG A 365 48.59 -92.06 -8.98
CA ARG A 365 47.41 -92.40 -9.80
C ARG A 365 46.10 -92.02 -9.09
N GLU A 366 45.99 -92.33 -7.80
CA GLU A 366 44.79 -92.08 -7.00
C GLU A 366 44.58 -90.58 -6.76
N SER A 367 45.62 -89.83 -6.41
CA SER A 367 45.55 -88.36 -6.34
C SER A 367 45.24 -87.73 -7.70
N SER A 368 45.82 -88.23 -8.80
CA SER A 368 45.48 -87.77 -10.16
C SER A 368 44.01 -88.09 -10.55
N ARG A 369 43.44 -89.16 -10.00
CA ARG A 369 42.02 -89.50 -10.15
C ARG A 369 41.14 -88.55 -9.34
N LEU A 370 41.40 -88.42 -8.04
CA LEU A 370 40.65 -87.56 -7.13
C LEU A 370 40.67 -86.09 -7.60
N PHE A 371 41.82 -85.60 -8.07
CA PHE A 371 41.92 -84.26 -8.67
C PHE A 371 41.02 -84.10 -9.91
N ARG A 372 40.94 -85.11 -10.79
CA ARG A 372 40.03 -85.08 -11.95
C ARG A 372 38.55 -85.11 -11.54
N GLU A 373 38.21 -85.85 -10.48
CA GLU A 373 36.87 -85.90 -9.91
C GLU A 373 36.51 -84.55 -9.23
N GLU A 374 37.45 -83.94 -8.50
CA GLU A 374 37.31 -82.59 -7.94
C GLU A 374 37.11 -81.51 -9.02
N GLN A 375 37.94 -81.50 -10.08
CA GLN A 375 37.76 -80.55 -11.18
C GLN A 375 36.40 -80.71 -11.88
N ARG A 376 35.89 -81.94 -12.00
CA ARG A 376 34.52 -82.19 -12.51
C ARG A 376 33.46 -81.60 -11.59
N HIS A 377 33.52 -81.85 -10.28
CA HIS A 377 32.59 -81.27 -9.31
C HIS A 377 32.67 -79.74 -9.25
N LYS A 378 33.87 -79.17 -9.36
CA LYS A 378 34.10 -77.71 -9.43
C LYS A 378 33.47 -77.12 -10.71
N ALA A 379 33.68 -77.74 -11.86
CA ALA A 379 33.06 -77.33 -13.13
C ALA A 379 31.53 -77.43 -13.07
N GLN A 380 30.98 -78.49 -12.46
CA GLN A 380 29.54 -78.64 -12.24
C GLN A 380 28.98 -77.54 -11.34
N ARG A 381 29.56 -77.30 -10.15
CA ARG A 381 29.14 -76.22 -9.24
C ARG A 381 29.20 -74.85 -9.92
N ASN A 382 30.23 -74.58 -10.71
CA ASN A 382 30.33 -73.34 -11.49
C ASN A 382 29.21 -73.23 -12.53
N ARG A 383 28.86 -74.32 -13.23
CA ARG A 383 27.74 -74.34 -14.19
C ARG A 383 26.40 -74.09 -13.50
N GLU A 384 26.12 -74.76 -12.38
CA GLU A 384 24.89 -74.59 -11.61
C GLU A 384 24.77 -73.17 -11.03
N ASN A 385 25.87 -72.59 -10.53
CA ASN A 385 25.88 -71.21 -10.05
C ASN A 385 25.68 -70.21 -11.20
N ASN A 386 26.30 -70.42 -12.37
CA ASN A 386 26.09 -69.58 -13.54
C ASN A 386 24.63 -69.59 -14.00
N ILE A 387 23.96 -70.76 -13.98
CA ILE A 387 22.52 -70.88 -14.29
C ILE A 387 21.70 -70.08 -13.27
N LYS A 388 21.91 -70.31 -11.96
CA LYS A 388 21.22 -69.55 -10.89
C LYS A 388 21.42 -68.03 -11.02
N CYS A 389 22.62 -67.57 -11.39
CA CYS A 389 22.89 -66.17 -11.66
C CYS A 389 22.17 -65.65 -12.91
N GLN A 390 22.02 -66.46 -13.96
CA GLN A 390 21.21 -66.12 -15.14
C GLN A 390 19.72 -66.01 -14.78
N ASP A 391 19.17 -66.96 -14.02
CA ASP A 391 17.77 -66.96 -13.58
C ASP A 391 17.46 -65.75 -12.67
N LEU A 392 18.35 -65.44 -11.72
CA LEU A 392 18.25 -64.25 -10.87
C LEU A 392 18.36 -62.94 -11.69
N ASN A 393 19.22 -62.90 -12.70
CA ASN A 393 19.30 -61.75 -13.61
C ASN A 393 18.01 -61.59 -14.42
N VAL A 394 17.49 -62.67 -15.04
CA VAL A 394 16.24 -62.66 -15.82
C VAL A 394 15.05 -62.21 -14.98
N THR A 395 14.87 -62.79 -13.78
CA THR A 395 13.79 -62.40 -12.86
C THR A 395 13.93 -60.97 -12.36
N SER A 396 15.15 -60.48 -12.10
CA SER A 396 15.38 -59.07 -11.72
C SER A 396 15.06 -58.10 -12.87
N VAL A 397 15.35 -58.47 -14.13
CA VAL A 397 15.04 -57.67 -15.32
C VAL A 397 13.54 -57.67 -15.59
N ALA A 398 12.87 -58.81 -15.44
CA ALA A 398 11.40 -58.90 -15.54
C ALA A 398 10.72 -58.02 -14.49
N LYS A 399 11.16 -58.07 -13.22
CA LYS A 399 10.64 -57.20 -12.16
C LYS A 399 10.89 -55.71 -12.44
N LYS A 400 12.09 -55.34 -12.92
CA LYS A 400 12.37 -53.95 -13.32
C LYS A 400 11.42 -53.47 -14.42
N ARG A 401 11.23 -54.25 -15.49
CA ARG A 401 10.28 -53.90 -16.57
C ARG A 401 8.86 -53.73 -16.04
N SER A 402 8.39 -54.64 -15.19
CA SER A 402 7.06 -54.53 -14.56
C SER A 402 6.91 -53.26 -13.73
N ASN A 403 7.96 -52.86 -12.98
CA ASN A 403 7.97 -51.61 -12.22
C ASN A 403 8.01 -50.39 -13.16
N ASP A 404 8.83 -50.41 -14.21
CA ASP A 404 8.95 -49.32 -15.20
C ASP A 404 7.64 -49.12 -15.99
N GLU A 405 6.89 -50.21 -16.23
CA GLU A 405 5.56 -50.20 -16.86
C GLU A 405 4.45 -49.74 -15.90
N GLN A 406 4.57 -50.03 -14.60
CA GLN A 406 3.67 -49.51 -13.58
C GLN A 406 3.88 -48.00 -13.40
N LEU A 407 5.12 -47.54 -13.24
CA LEU A 407 5.44 -46.12 -13.07
C LEU A 407 4.94 -45.28 -14.25
N LYS A 408 5.08 -45.74 -15.49
CA LYS A 408 4.52 -45.06 -16.67
C LYS A 408 3.00 -44.93 -16.68
N LYS A 409 2.28 -45.86 -16.04
CA LYS A 409 0.83 -45.77 -15.87
C LYS A 409 0.49 -44.77 -14.77
N GLU A 410 1.22 -44.81 -13.65
CA GLU A 410 1.06 -43.85 -12.55
C GLU A 410 1.36 -42.40 -13.00
N ASP A 411 2.42 -42.19 -13.79
CA ASP A 411 2.75 -40.91 -14.43
C ASP A 411 1.64 -40.44 -15.40
N HIS A 412 1.08 -41.36 -16.21
CA HIS A 412 0.01 -41.04 -17.15
C HIS A 412 -1.29 -40.70 -16.42
N ASP A 413 -1.69 -41.51 -15.45
CA ASP A 413 -2.86 -41.29 -14.60
C ASP A 413 -2.75 -39.98 -13.80
N ALA A 414 -1.54 -39.60 -13.37
CA ALA A 414 -1.29 -38.31 -12.74
C ALA A 414 -1.45 -37.15 -13.74
N ALA A 415 -0.87 -37.26 -14.94
CA ALA A 415 -0.99 -36.25 -15.98
C ALA A 415 -2.45 -36.06 -16.46
N VAL A 416 -3.24 -37.14 -16.55
CA VAL A 416 -4.68 -37.07 -16.83
C VAL A 416 -5.41 -36.31 -15.72
N LYS A 417 -5.18 -36.67 -14.45
CA LYS A 417 -5.81 -35.99 -13.30
C LYS A 417 -5.43 -34.52 -13.19
N ASP A 418 -4.21 -34.14 -13.55
CA ASP A 418 -3.79 -32.74 -13.57
C ASP A 418 -4.36 -31.96 -14.76
N ALA A 419 -4.61 -32.62 -15.91
CA ALA A 419 -5.35 -32.04 -17.02
C ALA A 419 -6.85 -31.86 -16.69
N GLU A 420 -7.48 -32.84 -16.03
CA GLU A 420 -8.85 -32.73 -15.51
C GLU A 420 -8.98 -31.54 -14.54
N ARG A 421 -8.11 -31.46 -13.53
CA ARG A 421 -8.03 -30.32 -12.59
C ARG A 421 -7.69 -28.99 -13.26
N ALA A 422 -7.11 -28.98 -14.47
CA ALA A 422 -6.90 -27.76 -15.23
C ALA A 422 -8.19 -27.33 -15.95
N ALA A 423 -8.87 -28.27 -16.61
CA ALA A 423 -10.15 -28.03 -17.25
C ALA A 423 -11.25 -27.60 -16.26
N GLU A 424 -11.33 -28.21 -15.07
CA GLU A 424 -12.25 -27.80 -14.00
C GLU A 424 -12.02 -26.33 -13.58
N ARG A 425 -10.76 -25.93 -13.39
CA ARG A 425 -10.40 -24.55 -13.03
C ARG A 425 -10.69 -23.57 -14.16
N GLU A 426 -10.50 -23.98 -15.41
CA GLU A 426 -10.85 -23.16 -16.56
C GLU A 426 -12.38 -22.97 -16.67
N GLN A 427 -13.17 -24.03 -16.47
CA GLN A 427 -14.64 -23.94 -16.44
C GLN A 427 -15.13 -23.03 -15.31
N GLN A 428 -14.58 -23.15 -14.09
CA GLN A 428 -14.87 -22.24 -12.98
C GLN A 428 -14.52 -20.78 -13.32
N LEU A 429 -13.39 -20.56 -13.99
CA LEU A 429 -12.96 -19.23 -14.45
C LEU A 429 -13.89 -18.66 -15.53
N GLN A 430 -14.31 -19.48 -16.50
CA GLN A 430 -15.27 -19.09 -17.54
C GLN A 430 -16.63 -18.74 -16.94
N GLN A 431 -17.16 -19.54 -16.01
CA GLN A 431 -18.41 -19.27 -15.29
C GLN A 431 -18.33 -17.97 -14.47
N TYR A 432 -17.25 -17.78 -13.72
CA TYR A 432 -17.02 -16.56 -12.94
C TYR A 432 -16.99 -15.31 -13.84
N VAL A 433 -16.19 -15.35 -14.91
CA VAL A 433 -16.11 -14.28 -15.92
C VAL A 433 -17.47 -13.98 -16.54
N GLN A 434 -18.28 -15.01 -16.85
CA GLN A 434 -19.64 -14.83 -17.37
C GLN A 434 -20.57 -14.15 -16.36
N SER A 435 -20.55 -14.55 -15.08
CA SER A 435 -21.37 -13.89 -14.04
C SER A 435 -21.01 -12.42 -13.83
N GLU A 436 -19.71 -12.10 -13.81
CA GLU A 436 -19.23 -10.73 -13.64
C GLU A 436 -19.48 -9.86 -14.88
N LEU A 437 -19.43 -10.44 -16.08
CA LEU A 437 -19.85 -9.77 -17.32
C LEU A 437 -21.36 -9.48 -17.31
N HIS A 438 -22.19 -10.39 -16.79
CA HIS A 438 -23.63 -10.17 -16.62
C HIS A 438 -23.89 -9.02 -15.64
N HIS A 439 -23.30 -9.08 -14.44
CA HIS A 439 -23.40 -8.00 -13.44
C HIS A 439 -22.82 -6.66 -13.94
N ALA A 440 -21.83 -6.69 -14.84
CA ALA A 440 -21.33 -5.48 -15.49
C ALA A 440 -22.33 -4.88 -16.47
N ALA A 441 -23.03 -5.72 -17.26
CA ALA A 441 -24.10 -5.27 -18.14
C ALA A 441 -25.31 -4.72 -17.35
N GLU A 442 -25.76 -5.43 -16.30
CA GLU A 442 -26.84 -4.99 -15.40
C GLU A 442 -26.52 -3.64 -14.74
N GLY A 443 -25.27 -3.47 -14.27
CA GLY A 443 -24.80 -2.23 -13.65
C GLY A 443 -24.44 -1.10 -14.63
N LEU A 444 -24.73 -1.24 -15.93
CA LEU A 444 -24.38 -0.28 -16.99
C LEU A 444 -22.88 0.13 -16.96
N ARG A 445 -22.01 -0.84 -16.62
CA ARG A 445 -20.54 -0.70 -16.59
C ARG A 445 -19.95 -1.01 -17.97
N ASN A 446 -18.68 -0.65 -18.19
CA ASN A 446 -18.01 -0.86 -19.48
C ASN A 446 -17.64 -2.33 -19.76
N VAL A 447 -18.63 -3.12 -20.18
CA VAL A 447 -18.49 -4.54 -20.54
C VAL A 447 -17.41 -4.77 -21.62
N SER A 448 -17.20 -3.81 -22.54
CA SER A 448 -16.19 -3.95 -23.61
C SER A 448 -14.76 -4.05 -23.08
N HIS A 449 -14.45 -3.37 -21.97
CA HIS A 449 -13.14 -3.46 -21.32
C HIS A 449 -12.91 -4.85 -20.73
N LEU A 450 -13.94 -5.42 -20.10
CA LEU A 450 -13.90 -6.75 -19.49
C LEU A 450 -13.78 -7.84 -20.56
N LEU A 451 -14.55 -7.74 -21.66
CA LEU A 451 -14.44 -8.63 -22.82
C LEU A 451 -13.07 -8.57 -23.48
N ALA A 452 -12.44 -7.40 -23.57
CA ALA A 452 -11.07 -7.29 -24.09
C ALA A 452 -10.05 -8.02 -23.20
N THR A 453 -10.27 -8.04 -21.88
CA THR A 453 -9.43 -8.82 -20.95
C THR A 453 -9.74 -10.32 -20.93
N SER A 454 -11.00 -10.73 -21.11
CA SER A 454 -11.39 -12.16 -21.10
C SER A 454 -11.12 -12.89 -22.42
N THR A 455 -11.18 -12.20 -23.57
CA THR A 455 -10.91 -12.80 -24.89
C THR A 455 -9.42 -13.00 -25.20
N GLY A 456 -8.52 -12.69 -24.26
CA GLY A 456 -7.08 -12.96 -24.41
C GLY A 456 -6.39 -12.19 -25.54
N ARG A 457 -7.02 -11.17 -26.14
CA ARG A 457 -6.49 -10.44 -27.32
C ARG A 457 -5.20 -9.64 -27.07
N HIS A 458 -4.71 -9.64 -25.82
CA HIS A 458 -3.40 -9.13 -25.37
C HIS A 458 -2.60 -10.17 -24.53
N GLY A 459 -2.90 -11.47 -24.66
CA GLY A 459 -2.09 -12.57 -24.08
C GLY A 459 -2.32 -12.88 -22.60
N TYR A 460 -3.36 -12.34 -21.95
CA TYR A 460 -3.43 -12.30 -20.49
C TYR A 460 -3.95 -13.55 -19.77
N LEU A 461 -4.56 -14.53 -20.45
CA LEU A 461 -5.39 -15.56 -19.83
C LEU A 461 -4.83 -17.00 -19.84
N LEU A 462 -3.59 -17.19 -20.32
CA LEU A 462 -2.87 -18.45 -20.07
C LEU A 462 -2.37 -18.48 -18.63
N ASP A 463 -2.54 -19.62 -17.96
CA ASP A 463 -2.25 -19.83 -16.52
C ASP A 463 -0.74 -20.02 -16.22
N GLY A 464 0.10 -19.34 -16.99
CA GLY A 464 1.54 -19.27 -16.78
C GLY A 464 1.94 -17.97 -16.09
N GLU A 465 2.36 -18.05 -14.83
CA GLU A 465 3.24 -17.01 -14.23
C GLU A 465 4.68 -17.18 -14.72
N GLU A 466 4.88 -17.26 -16.03
CA GLU A 466 6.17 -16.89 -16.60
C GLU A 466 6.32 -15.38 -16.37
N ASN A 467 7.14 -15.03 -15.39
CA ASN A 467 7.69 -13.67 -15.24
C ASN A 467 8.69 -13.43 -16.38
N ASP A 468 8.16 -13.37 -17.60
CA ASP A 468 8.87 -12.84 -18.76
C ASP A 468 9.15 -11.36 -18.47
N TYR A 469 10.36 -11.10 -17.98
CA TYR A 469 10.88 -9.77 -17.79
C TYR A 469 11.07 -9.12 -19.17
N PHE A 470 10.01 -8.55 -19.74
CA PHE A 470 10.10 -7.84 -21.00
C PHE A 470 11.09 -6.68 -20.87
N CYS A 471 12.07 -6.63 -21.77
CA CYS A 471 13.06 -5.59 -21.78
C CYS A 471 12.38 -4.26 -22.13
N LYS A 472 12.29 -3.34 -21.14
CA LYS A 472 11.53 -2.06 -21.23
C LYS A 472 11.76 -1.25 -22.51
N ASN A 473 12.93 -1.36 -23.11
CA ASN A 473 13.35 -0.56 -24.27
C ASN A 473 13.13 -1.26 -25.62
N THR A 474 12.74 -2.54 -25.64
CA THR A 474 12.62 -3.34 -26.89
C THR A 474 11.35 -4.20 -27.00
N GLY A 475 10.60 -4.38 -25.91
CA GLY A 475 9.36 -5.19 -25.91
C GLY A 475 9.58 -6.69 -26.14
N LYS A 476 10.83 -7.16 -26.20
CA LYS A 476 11.18 -8.58 -26.30
C LYS A 476 11.33 -9.19 -24.89
N PRO A 477 10.97 -10.47 -24.69
CA PRO A 477 11.23 -11.15 -23.42
C PRO A 477 12.75 -11.23 -23.19
N MET A 478 13.19 -11.06 -21.94
CA MET A 478 14.57 -11.31 -21.57
C MET A 478 14.94 -12.78 -21.83
N PRO A 479 16.15 -13.08 -22.34
CA PRO A 479 16.60 -14.46 -22.45
C PRO A 479 16.59 -15.15 -21.09
N THR A 480 15.80 -16.21 -20.94
CA THR A 480 15.81 -17.04 -19.74
C THR A 480 17.16 -17.76 -19.66
N PHE A 481 17.93 -17.50 -18.59
CA PHE A 481 19.29 -18.04 -18.39
C PHE A 481 19.31 -19.55 -18.01
N ALA A 482 18.43 -20.34 -18.63
CA ALA A 482 18.38 -21.79 -18.57
C ALA A 482 19.45 -22.44 -19.48
N THR A 483 20.68 -21.93 -19.41
CA THR A 483 21.83 -22.49 -20.14
C THR A 483 22.03 -23.96 -19.77
N ASN A 484 22.49 -24.79 -20.70
CA ASN A 484 22.65 -26.24 -20.45
C ASN A 484 23.57 -26.55 -19.26
N GLN A 485 24.54 -25.67 -18.94
CA GLN A 485 25.35 -25.76 -17.71
C GLN A 485 24.51 -25.68 -16.43
N THR A 486 23.51 -24.80 -16.36
CA THR A 486 22.66 -24.62 -15.16
C THR A 486 21.79 -25.86 -14.91
N ARG A 487 21.24 -26.46 -15.99
CA ARG A 487 20.55 -27.76 -15.92
C ARG A 487 21.50 -28.90 -15.52
N PHE A 488 22.71 -28.94 -16.09
CA PHE A 488 23.72 -29.94 -15.74
C PHE A 488 24.15 -29.85 -14.27
N MET A 489 24.43 -28.64 -13.75
CA MET A 489 24.76 -28.48 -12.33
C MET A 489 23.60 -28.86 -11.42
N LYS A 490 22.34 -28.53 -11.76
CA LYS A 490 21.17 -28.94 -10.98
C LYS A 490 21.05 -30.47 -10.92
N GLN A 491 21.14 -31.16 -12.07
CA GLN A 491 21.13 -32.64 -12.12
C GLN A 491 22.33 -33.29 -11.42
N TYR A 492 23.51 -32.65 -11.45
CA TYR A 492 24.71 -33.12 -10.74
C TYR A 492 24.55 -33.01 -9.23
N LEU A 493 24.01 -31.87 -8.74
CA LEU A 493 23.70 -31.67 -7.33
C LEU A 493 22.55 -32.56 -6.85
N GLU A 494 21.53 -32.80 -7.68
CA GLU A 494 20.43 -33.73 -7.36
C GLU A 494 20.90 -35.20 -7.30
N ARG A 495 21.82 -35.61 -8.17
CA ARG A 495 22.45 -36.95 -8.10
C ARG A 495 23.33 -37.14 -6.85
N ASN A 496 24.02 -36.09 -6.41
CA ASN A 496 25.01 -36.18 -5.33
C ASN A 496 24.44 -35.75 -3.95
N GLY A 497 23.30 -35.06 -3.91
CA GLY A 497 22.70 -34.52 -2.70
C GLY A 497 22.08 -35.56 -1.76
N LEU A 498 21.84 -36.79 -2.23
CA LEU A 498 21.31 -37.91 -1.43
C LEU A 498 22.30 -38.49 -0.39
N GLN A 499 23.43 -37.82 -0.14
CA GLN A 499 24.38 -38.15 0.92
C GLN A 499 24.66 -36.98 1.88
N LEU A 500 23.89 -35.88 1.82
CA LEU A 500 24.15 -34.68 2.62
C LEU A 500 23.02 -34.29 3.58
N SER A 501 22.40 -35.28 4.21
CA SER A 501 21.70 -35.13 5.49
C SER A 501 22.12 -36.27 6.43
N MET A 502 22.01 -36.05 7.74
CA MET A 502 22.39 -37.00 8.80
C MET A 502 23.90 -37.35 8.89
N MET A 503 24.75 -36.38 9.29
CA MET A 503 25.87 -36.63 10.22
C MET A 503 26.27 -35.34 10.96
N ASP A 504 26.54 -35.47 12.26
CA ASP A 504 26.90 -34.36 13.15
C ASP A 504 28.37 -33.93 12.96
N MET A 505 28.63 -32.63 13.08
CA MET A 505 29.91 -32.01 12.71
C MET A 505 30.84 -31.80 13.93
N GLU A 506 31.71 -32.76 14.23
CA GLU A 506 32.97 -32.48 14.95
C GLU A 506 34.11 -32.15 13.95
N PRO A 507 34.83 -31.02 14.13
CA PRO A 507 35.79 -30.52 13.12
C PRO A 507 37.15 -31.24 13.18
N THR A 508 37.22 -32.48 12.69
CA THR A 508 38.47 -33.25 12.61
C THR A 508 39.32 -32.84 11.40
N ARG A 509 40.66 -32.74 11.58
CA ARG A 509 41.61 -32.27 10.56
C ARG A 509 41.65 -33.16 9.30
N MET A 510 41.63 -32.53 8.13
CA MET A 510 41.96 -33.15 6.85
C MET A 510 43.43 -33.65 6.82
N PRO A 511 43.72 -34.87 6.34
CA PRO A 511 45.08 -35.34 6.11
C PRO A 511 45.67 -34.78 4.80
N PRO A 512 47.00 -34.63 4.68
CA PRO A 512 47.64 -34.14 3.45
C PRO A 512 47.62 -35.19 2.34
N LEU A 513 47.39 -34.73 1.10
CA LEU A 513 47.35 -35.59 -0.09
C LEU A 513 48.75 -36.14 -0.43
N SER A 514 48.89 -37.46 -0.44
CA SER A 514 50.14 -38.15 -0.82
C SER A 514 50.35 -38.18 -2.34
N ARG A 515 51.60 -37.92 -2.76
CA ARG A 515 52.04 -37.77 -4.16
C ARG A 515 51.97 -39.11 -4.93
N ALA A 516 51.36 -39.11 -6.12
CA ALA A 516 51.25 -40.30 -6.97
C ALA A 516 52.61 -40.80 -7.49
N ALA A 517 52.79 -42.12 -7.56
CA ALA A 517 53.97 -42.77 -8.12
C ALA A 517 53.83 -43.04 -9.63
N LYS A 518 54.92 -42.89 -10.38
CA LYS A 518 54.98 -43.28 -11.81
C LYS A 518 55.34 -44.77 -11.94
N PRO A 519 54.83 -45.49 -12.96
CA PRO A 519 55.27 -46.85 -13.26
C PRO A 519 56.68 -46.86 -13.86
N ASN A 520 57.49 -47.86 -13.50
CA ASN A 520 58.77 -48.11 -14.16
C ASN A 520 58.59 -48.99 -15.39
N LEU A 521 59.20 -48.60 -16.51
CA LEU A 521 59.40 -49.45 -17.67
C LEU A 521 60.58 -50.40 -17.42
N THR A 522 60.42 -51.68 -17.78
CA THR A 522 61.54 -52.62 -17.94
C THR A 522 61.41 -53.30 -19.30
N ALA A 523 62.48 -53.28 -20.10
CA ALA A 523 62.45 -53.72 -21.49
C ALA A 523 63.02 -55.12 -21.70
N LYS A 524 62.25 -55.95 -22.41
CA LYS A 524 62.55 -57.18 -23.17
C LYS A 524 61.18 -57.71 -23.66
N GLU A 525 61.03 -58.36 -24.81
CA GLU A 525 62.00 -59.09 -25.64
C GLU A 525 62.02 -58.63 -27.11
N LEU A 526 62.94 -59.17 -27.92
CA LEU A 526 63.01 -58.94 -29.37
C LEU A 526 62.45 -60.12 -30.17
N VAL A 527 61.36 -59.89 -30.90
CA VAL A 527 61.03 -60.48 -32.21
C VAL A 527 60.24 -59.40 -32.96
N GLY A 528 60.44 -59.07 -34.24
CA GLY A 528 61.24 -59.73 -35.28
C GLY A 528 60.40 -59.84 -36.55
N GLY A 529 60.12 -58.73 -37.22
CA GLY A 529 59.27 -58.64 -38.41
C GLY A 529 59.78 -57.57 -39.39
N ARG A 530 59.57 -57.78 -40.70
CA ARG A 530 60.21 -57.03 -41.79
C ARG A 530 59.37 -55.88 -42.36
N THR A 531 60.05 -55.10 -43.20
CA THR A 531 59.68 -53.91 -43.97
C THR A 531 58.65 -54.16 -45.08
N GLU A 532 58.33 -53.06 -45.80
CA GLU A 532 57.49 -52.92 -47.02
C GLU A 532 56.00 -52.68 -46.74
N GLY A 533 55.29 -51.79 -47.48
CA GLY A 533 55.75 -50.85 -48.50
C GLY A 533 54.58 -50.28 -49.34
N SER A 534 54.72 -49.06 -49.89
CA SER A 534 53.69 -48.39 -50.73
C SER A 534 52.35 -48.07 -50.00
N SER A 535 51.39 -47.30 -50.54
CA SER A 535 51.28 -46.61 -51.84
C SER A 535 50.55 -45.27 -51.70
N CYS A 536 50.84 -44.35 -52.60
CA CYS A 536 50.17 -43.06 -52.78
C CYS A 536 48.66 -43.18 -53.07
N ARG A 537 47.87 -42.17 -52.66
CA ARG A 537 46.93 -41.51 -53.59
C ARG A 537 46.60 -40.06 -53.18
N ALA A 538 46.38 -39.22 -54.18
CA ALA A 538 46.02 -37.80 -54.03
C ALA A 538 44.81 -37.44 -54.89
N LYS A 539 44.09 -36.38 -54.46
CA LYS A 539 43.17 -35.45 -55.15
C LYS A 539 42.40 -34.71 -54.03
N GLY A 540 42.16 -33.40 -54.04
CA GLY A 540 42.11 -32.44 -55.15
C GLY A 540 40.64 -32.29 -55.58
N THR A 541 39.94 -31.25 -55.14
CA THR A 541 39.83 -29.97 -55.88
C THR A 541 39.93 -28.70 -55.01
N LYS A 542 39.95 -27.52 -55.67
CA LYS A 542 40.21 -26.19 -55.09
C LYS A 542 39.64 -25.13 -56.07
N ILE A 543 39.25 -23.92 -55.59
CA ILE A 543 38.92 -22.72 -56.40
C ILE A 543 37.52 -22.88 -57.11
N SER A 544 36.67 -21.88 -57.38
CA SER A 544 36.82 -20.40 -57.49
C SER A 544 35.60 -19.60 -56.98
N VAL A 545 35.82 -18.32 -56.70
CA VAL A 545 34.79 -17.25 -56.66
C VAL A 545 35.03 -16.33 -57.88
N PRO A 546 33.97 -15.87 -58.56
CA PRO A 546 33.72 -14.42 -58.75
C PRO A 546 32.22 -14.07 -58.65
N ALA A 547 31.73 -12.84 -58.81
CA ALA A 547 32.15 -11.49 -58.41
C ALA A 547 31.04 -10.49 -58.85
N LEU A 548 31.10 -9.24 -58.38
CA LEU A 548 30.18 -8.10 -58.58
C LEU A 548 29.30 -8.06 -59.86
N SER A 549 28.07 -7.55 -59.69
CA SER A 549 27.49 -6.55 -60.62
C SER A 549 26.54 -5.60 -59.87
N THR A 550 26.26 -4.42 -60.45
CA THR A 550 25.54 -3.30 -59.83
C THR A 550 24.39 -2.81 -60.72
N SER A 551 23.23 -2.46 -60.15
CA SER A 551 22.28 -1.53 -60.80
C SER A 551 21.29 -0.90 -59.82
N GLN A 552 21.10 0.41 -59.95
CA GLN A 552 20.10 1.22 -59.24
C GLN A 552 18.68 0.95 -59.75
N THR A 553 17.64 1.17 -58.93
CA THR A 553 16.57 2.18 -59.22
C THR A 553 15.52 2.26 -58.11
N SER A 554 14.81 3.40 -58.06
CA SER A 554 13.66 3.74 -57.21
C SER A 554 13.01 4.99 -57.81
N PRO A 555 11.81 5.44 -57.38
CA PRO A 555 10.65 4.73 -56.83
C PRO A 555 9.37 5.00 -57.70
N SER A 556 8.20 4.55 -57.25
CA SER A 556 6.92 5.16 -57.67
C SER A 556 5.88 5.17 -56.56
N THR A 557 5.30 6.34 -56.32
CA THR A 557 4.16 6.60 -55.40
C THR A 557 2.86 6.63 -56.23
N GLN A 558 1.72 6.79 -55.55
CA GLN A 558 0.32 6.90 -56.04
C GLN A 558 -0.46 5.56 -56.01
N HIS A 559 -1.76 5.56 -55.65
CA HIS A 559 -2.62 6.71 -55.30
C HIS A 559 -3.56 6.43 -54.11
#